data_AF-A0A0T6BHV5-F1
#
_entry.id   AF-A0A0T6BHV5-F1
#
_cell.length_a   1.000
_cell.length_b   1.000
_cell.length_c   1.000
_cell.angle_alpha   90.00
_cell.angle_beta   90.00
_cell.angle_gamma   90.00
#
_symmetry.space_group_name_H-M   'P 1'
#
loop_
_entity.id
_entity.type
_entity.pdbx_description
1 polymer ?
#
loop_
_entity_poly.entity_id
_entity_poly.type
_entity_poly.pdbx_seq_one_letter_code
_entity_poly.pdbx_strand_id
1 'polypeptide(L)'
;MVNFYSGFITNSPEASIADVAAHINHIARRIGPDYVGIGGDYDGVDEMPTGLEDVSKYPDLIDYLQNEDPEFWTDDNLKKLAGLNLIRVFKKAEEVRDSLENEQPYQYWIPMEDLNAVDDESLWKCRTLLNNTSPAMAAEIVVDKR
;
A
#
# COMPACT_ATOMS: atom_id res chain seq x y z
N MET A 1 -2.35 -0.25 7.71
CA MET A 1 -1.10 0.35 8.21
C MET A 1 -1.25 1.85 8.05
N VAL A 2 -0.78 2.64 9.01
CA VAL A 2 -0.99 4.10 9.06
C VAL A 2 0.05 4.80 8.20
N ASN A 3 -0.44 5.62 7.27
CA ASN A 3 0.33 6.49 6.38
C ASN A 3 0.71 7.78 7.12
N PHE A 4 1.88 8.35 6.84
CA PHE A 4 2.36 9.58 7.49
C PHE A 4 2.14 10.84 6.66
N TYR A 5 1.67 10.75 5.42
CA TYR A 5 1.42 11.92 4.58
C TYR A 5 0.58 12.98 5.29
N SER A 6 1.10 14.20 5.45
CA SER A 6 0.44 15.26 6.22
C SER A 6 -1.00 15.51 5.76
N GLY A 7 -1.23 15.51 4.44
CA GLY A 7 -2.55 15.67 3.85
C GLY A 7 -3.57 14.60 4.25
N PHE A 8 -3.14 13.39 4.60
CA PHE A 8 -4.04 12.34 5.13
C PHE A 8 -4.21 12.39 6.65
N ILE A 9 -3.22 12.96 7.36
CA ILE A 9 -3.21 13.01 8.83
C ILE A 9 -4.04 14.19 9.34
N THR A 10 -3.79 15.41 8.85
CA THR A 10 -4.48 16.63 9.31
C THR A 10 -5.38 17.27 8.26
N ASN A 11 -5.39 16.76 7.02
CA ASN A 11 -6.03 17.42 5.88
C ASN A 11 -5.43 18.82 5.60
N SER A 12 -4.17 19.01 5.97
CA SER A 12 -3.34 20.18 5.67
C SER A 12 -1.88 19.73 5.46
N PRO A 13 -1.00 20.59 4.88
CA PRO A 13 0.41 20.24 4.72
C PRO A 13 1.17 20.20 6.06
N GLU A 14 0.60 20.77 7.13
CA GLU A 14 1.17 20.79 8.47
C GLU A 14 0.61 19.64 9.33
N ALA A 15 1.46 18.67 9.61
CA ALA A 15 1.20 17.61 10.59
C ALA A 15 2.42 17.44 11.52
N SER A 16 2.21 16.78 12.65
CA SER A 16 3.25 16.43 13.60
C SER A 16 3.20 14.96 13.99
N ILE A 17 4.26 14.48 14.65
CA ILE A 17 4.30 13.15 15.25
C ILE A 17 3.11 12.89 16.20
N ALA A 18 2.62 13.92 16.89
CA ALA A 18 1.46 13.84 17.77
C ALA A 18 0.18 13.49 17.00
N ASP A 19 0.00 14.06 15.81
CA ASP A 19 -1.17 13.80 14.97
C ASP A 19 -1.14 12.36 14.43
N VAL A 20 0.03 11.89 13.99
CA VAL A 20 0.22 10.49 13.58
C VAL A 20 -0.07 9.53 14.75
N ALA A 21 0.45 9.84 15.94
CA ALA A 21 0.20 9.06 17.15
C ALA A 21 -1.30 9.04 17.50
N ALA A 22 -2.03 10.14 17.30
CA ALA A 22 -3.47 10.20 17.51
C ALA A 22 -4.25 9.25 16.57
N HIS A 23 -3.86 9.16 15.29
CA HIS A 23 -4.45 8.19 14.34
C HIS A 23 -4.16 6.74 14.75
N ILE A 24 -2.90 6.43 15.11
CA ILE A 24 -2.51 5.10 15.59
C ILE A 24 -3.32 4.73 16.84
N ASN A 25 -3.42 5.64 17.81
CA ASN A 25 -4.21 5.47 19.03
C ASN A 25 -5.69 5.24 18.74
N HIS A 26 -6.27 6.01 17.81
CA HIS A 26 -7.67 5.85 17.44
C HIS A 26 -7.96 4.44 16.93
N ILE A 27 -7.15 3.95 15.97
CA ILE A 27 -7.31 2.60 15.40
C ILE A 27 -7.10 1.53 16.49
N ALA A 28 -6.00 1.63 17.23
CA ALA A 28 -5.65 0.65 18.27
C ALA A 28 -6.70 0.56 19.38
N ARG A 29 -7.29 1.69 19.80
CA ARG A 29 -8.37 1.70 20.81
C ARG A 29 -9.70 1.22 20.24
N ARG A 30 -9.97 1.46 18.94
CA ARG A 30 -11.27 1.17 18.34
C ARG A 30 -11.45 -0.30 17.95
N ILE A 31 -10.38 -0.94 17.47
CA ILE A 31 -10.41 -2.31 16.98
C ILE A 31 -9.35 -3.23 17.60
N GLY A 32 -8.45 -2.68 18.42
CA GLY A 32 -7.43 -3.44 19.15
C GLY A 32 -6.01 -3.24 18.60
N PRO A 33 -4.97 -3.38 19.45
CA PRO A 33 -3.57 -3.18 19.07
C PRO A 33 -3.07 -4.23 18.07
N ASP A 34 -3.80 -5.33 17.89
CA ASP A 34 -3.48 -6.36 16.91
C ASP A 34 -3.73 -5.90 15.46
N TYR A 35 -4.46 -4.81 15.22
CA TYR A 35 -4.94 -4.44 13.88
C TYR A 35 -4.35 -3.13 13.34
N VAL A 36 -3.29 -2.62 13.99
CA VAL A 36 -2.58 -1.42 13.57
C VAL A 36 -1.14 -1.76 13.17
N GLY A 37 -0.59 -1.01 12.22
CA GLY A 37 0.79 -1.15 11.76
C GLY A 37 1.23 0.15 11.11
N ILE A 38 2.51 0.29 10.79
CA ILE A 38 3.10 1.53 10.28
C ILE A 38 3.45 1.39 8.80
N GLY A 39 2.98 2.29 7.94
CA GLY A 39 3.29 2.30 6.51
C GLY A 39 3.49 3.73 6.03
N GLY A 40 4.67 4.29 6.30
CA GLY A 40 4.88 5.75 6.29
C GLY A 40 4.79 6.47 4.95
N ASP A 41 4.85 5.76 3.82
CA ASP A 41 4.79 6.35 2.47
C ASP A 41 5.93 7.35 2.16
N TYR A 42 7.09 7.16 2.80
CA TYR A 42 8.32 7.90 2.50
C TYR A 42 8.70 7.77 1.01
N ASP A 43 9.24 8.85 0.44
CA ASP A 43 9.55 9.01 -0.99
C ASP A 43 8.34 8.84 -1.94
N GLY A 44 7.12 8.66 -1.40
CA GLY A 44 5.88 8.57 -2.17
C GLY A 44 5.04 9.85 -2.15
N VAL A 45 5.37 10.80 -1.27
CA VAL A 45 4.57 12.02 -1.02
C VAL A 45 5.43 13.26 -0.83
N ASP A 46 4.81 14.44 -0.99
CA ASP A 46 5.50 15.73 -0.98
C ASP A 46 5.69 16.31 0.44
N GLU A 47 4.81 15.98 1.40
CA GLU A 47 4.83 16.56 2.76
C GLU A 47 4.81 15.50 3.87
N MET A 48 5.82 15.55 4.73
CA MET A 48 5.94 14.69 5.92
C MET A 48 5.66 15.46 7.22
N PRO A 49 5.21 14.78 8.30
CA PRO A 49 4.96 15.42 9.58
C PRO A 49 6.26 15.85 10.26
N THR A 50 6.20 16.94 11.03
CA THR A 50 7.31 17.36 11.90
C THR A 50 7.58 16.28 12.97
N GLY A 51 8.85 15.91 13.13
CA GLY A 51 9.29 14.79 13.96
C GLY A 51 9.25 13.42 13.27
N LEU A 52 8.84 13.37 11.99
CA LEU A 52 8.78 12.17 11.16
C LEU A 52 9.32 12.44 9.74
N GLU A 53 10.30 13.35 9.61
CA GLU A 53 10.77 13.90 8.33
C GLU A 53 11.36 12.84 7.39
N ASP A 54 11.96 11.78 7.93
CA ASP A 54 12.59 10.71 7.15
C ASP A 54 12.51 9.35 7.87
N VAL A 55 12.96 8.31 7.19
CA VAL A 55 12.92 6.92 7.67
C VAL A 55 13.76 6.67 8.94
N SER A 56 14.62 7.60 9.36
CA SER A 56 15.36 7.47 10.63
C SER A 56 14.48 7.77 11.86
N LYS A 57 13.27 8.31 11.67
CA LYS A 57 12.39 8.82 12.74
C LYS A 57 11.42 7.80 13.33
N TYR A 58 11.43 6.56 12.86
CA TYR A 58 10.60 5.52 13.47
C TYR A 58 10.82 5.33 14.99
N PRO A 59 12.06 5.35 15.53
CA PRO A 59 12.28 5.29 16.96
C PRO A 59 11.59 6.44 17.72
N ASP A 60 11.60 7.65 17.16
CA ASP A 60 10.97 8.83 17.79
C ASP A 60 9.46 8.62 17.97
N LEU A 61 8.78 7.95 17.03
CA LEU A 61 7.35 7.63 17.14
C LEU A 61 7.07 6.56 18.19
N ILE A 62 7.91 5.54 18.27
CA ILE A 62 7.79 4.48 19.28
C ILE A 62 7.96 5.09 20.68
N ASP A 63 8.98 5.93 20.86
CA ASP A 63 9.24 6.64 22.10
C ASP A 63 8.08 7.60 22.44
N TYR A 64 7.55 8.33 21.46
CA TYR A 64 6.40 9.21 21.65
C TYR A 64 5.17 8.46 22.17
N LEU A 65 4.80 7.35 21.51
CA LEU A 65 3.66 6.52 21.91
C LEU A 65 3.85 5.93 23.32
N GLN A 66 5.04 5.42 23.63
CA GLN A 66 5.34 4.84 24.93
C GLN A 66 5.30 5.88 26.05
N ASN A 67 5.80 7.10 25.81
CA ASN A 67 5.81 8.16 26.80
C ASN A 67 4.41 8.75 27.05
N GLU A 68 3.57 8.84 26.02
CA GLU A 68 2.21 9.39 26.13
C GLU A 68 1.25 8.45 26.88
N ASP A 69 1.30 7.14 26.63
CA ASP A 69 0.44 6.16 27.30
C ASP A 69 1.18 4.82 27.53
N PRO A 70 2.06 4.75 28.55
CA PRO A 70 2.87 3.56 28.82
C PRO A 70 2.05 2.37 29.31
N GLU A 71 0.84 2.59 29.83
CA GLU A 71 -0.06 1.51 30.25
C GLU A 71 -0.66 0.78 29.04
N PHE A 72 -1.00 1.53 27.98
CA PHE A 72 -1.49 0.94 26.75
C PHE A 72 -0.35 0.47 25.84
N TRP A 73 0.66 1.30 25.60
CA TRP A 73 1.82 1.00 24.76
C TRP A 73 2.91 0.25 25.51
N THR A 74 2.52 -0.93 26.00
CA THR A 74 3.45 -1.93 26.52
C THR A 74 4.41 -2.42 25.43
N ASP A 75 5.54 -3.01 25.84
CA ASP A 75 6.53 -3.62 24.93
C ASP A 75 5.88 -4.61 23.94
N ASP A 76 4.89 -5.39 24.40
CA ASP A 76 4.15 -6.31 23.54
C ASP A 76 3.31 -5.58 22.48
N ASN A 77 2.62 -4.50 22.84
CA ASN A 77 1.82 -3.72 21.89
C ASN A 77 2.70 -2.93 20.91
N LEU A 78 3.86 -2.45 21.35
CA LEU A 78 4.84 -1.79 20.47
C LEU A 78 5.46 -2.78 19.48
N LYS A 79 5.82 -4.00 19.91
CA LYS A 79 6.28 -5.06 18.99
C LYS A 79 5.23 -5.44 17.95
N LYS A 80 3.95 -5.51 18.35
CA LYS A 80 2.82 -5.70 17.44
C LYS A 80 2.76 -4.61 16.38
N LEU A 81 2.78 -3.35 16.81
CA LEU A 81 2.78 -2.18 15.91
C LEU A 81 3.99 -2.17 14.97
N ALA A 82 5.18 -2.45 15.50
CA ALA A 82 6.44 -2.40 14.76
C ALA A 82 6.55 -3.48 13.66
N GLY A 83 5.88 -4.63 13.83
CA GLY A 83 5.90 -5.63 12.76
C GLY A 83 5.23 -6.97 13.05
N LEU A 84 4.99 -7.36 14.31
CA LEU A 84 4.39 -8.67 14.57
C LEU A 84 2.96 -8.79 14.00
N ASN A 85 2.22 -7.68 13.90
CA ASN A 85 0.92 -7.67 13.23
C ASN A 85 1.03 -7.96 11.73
N LEU A 86 2.01 -7.35 11.05
CA LEU A 86 2.29 -7.62 9.65
C LEU A 86 2.67 -9.10 9.47
N ILE A 87 3.59 -9.61 10.29
CA ILE A 87 4.04 -11.00 10.22
C ILE A 87 2.87 -11.97 10.44
N ARG A 88 1.97 -11.69 11.40
CA ARG A 88 0.78 -12.51 11.63
C ARG A 88 -0.12 -12.57 10.40
N VAL A 89 -0.41 -11.43 9.79
CA VAL A 89 -1.26 -11.35 8.59
C VAL A 89 -0.57 -12.03 7.40
N PHE A 90 0.74 -11.82 7.24
CA PHE A 90 1.46 -12.38 6.11
C PHE A 90 1.55 -13.91 6.20
N LYS A 91 1.82 -14.46 7.38
CA LYS A 91 1.71 -15.91 7.64
C LYS A 91 0.32 -16.45 7.31
N LYS A 92 -0.74 -15.69 7.62
CA LYS A 92 -2.10 -16.13 7.27
C LYS A 92 -2.33 -16.17 5.76
N ALA A 93 -1.74 -15.24 5.00
CA ALA A 93 -1.76 -15.29 3.54
C ALA A 93 -0.99 -16.50 2.99
N GLU A 94 0.14 -16.86 3.61
CA GLU A 94 0.89 -18.08 3.27
C GLU A 94 0.10 -19.36 3.56
N GLU A 95 -0.60 -19.43 4.70
CA GLU A 95 -1.49 -20.55 5.02
C GLU A 95 -2.61 -20.72 3.98
N VAL A 96 -3.19 -19.60 3.50
CA VAL A 96 -4.21 -19.62 2.45
C VAL A 96 -3.60 -20.09 1.13
N ARG A 97 -2.42 -19.60 0.74
CA ARG A 97 -1.68 -20.10 -0.42
C ARG A 97 -1.51 -21.62 -0.35
N ASP A 98 -1.07 -22.15 0.78
CA ASP A 98 -0.84 -23.59 0.95
C ASP A 98 -2.15 -24.40 0.88
N SER A 99 -3.25 -23.84 1.39
CA SER A 99 -4.58 -24.47 1.26
C SER A 99 -5.07 -24.56 -0.20
N LEU A 100 -4.52 -23.73 -1.09
CA LEU A 100 -4.86 -23.65 -2.51
C LEU A 100 -3.84 -24.39 -3.40
N GLU A 101 -2.93 -25.19 -2.84
CA GLU A 101 -1.86 -25.88 -3.62
C GLU A 101 -2.42 -26.74 -4.77
N ASN A 102 -3.61 -27.30 -4.60
CA ASN A 102 -4.26 -28.15 -5.61
C ASN A 102 -5.16 -27.38 -6.59
N GLU A 103 -5.36 -26.07 -6.38
CA GLU A 103 -6.11 -25.21 -7.29
C GLU A 103 -5.25 -24.84 -8.49
N GLN A 104 -5.82 -24.90 -9.70
CA GLN A 104 -5.11 -24.44 -10.89
C GLN A 104 -5.05 -22.91 -10.88
N PRO A 105 -3.92 -22.29 -11.30
CA PRO A 105 -3.85 -20.85 -11.46
C PRO A 105 -4.97 -20.33 -12.37
N TYR A 106 -5.58 -19.21 -12.00
CA TYR A 106 -6.56 -18.57 -12.87
C TYR A 106 -5.92 -18.14 -14.18
N GLN A 107 -6.47 -18.63 -15.30
CA GLN A 107 -6.02 -18.30 -16.66
C GLN A 107 -7.08 -17.50 -17.44
N TYR A 108 -8.00 -16.85 -16.73
CA TYR A 108 -9.04 -16.03 -17.36
C TYR A 108 -8.45 -14.70 -17.81
N TRP A 109 -8.74 -14.33 -19.05
CA TRP A 109 -8.42 -13.00 -19.57
C TRP A 109 -9.38 -11.97 -18.98
N ILE A 110 -8.87 -10.76 -18.73
CA ILE A 110 -9.72 -9.60 -18.45
C ILE A 110 -10.70 -9.45 -19.63
N PRO A 111 -12.01 -9.35 -19.39
CA PRO A 111 -13.00 -9.13 -20.44
C PRO A 111 -12.66 -7.94 -21.33
N MET A 112 -12.94 -8.06 -22.63
CA MET A 112 -12.64 -6.98 -23.59
C MET A 112 -13.47 -5.73 -23.33
N GLU A 113 -14.67 -5.88 -22.76
CA GLU A 113 -15.50 -4.77 -22.32
C GLU A 113 -14.81 -3.90 -21.26
N ASP A 114 -14.17 -4.52 -20.26
CA ASP A 114 -13.39 -3.80 -19.24
C ASP A 114 -12.16 -3.12 -19.85
N LEU A 115 -11.52 -3.78 -20.81
CA LEU A 115 -10.40 -3.20 -21.56
C LEU A 115 -10.83 -2.02 -22.44
N ASN A 116 -12.05 -2.04 -22.99
CA ASN A 116 -12.55 -0.95 -23.84
C ASN A 116 -13.09 0.22 -23.01
N ALA A 117 -13.57 -0.02 -21.79
CA ALA A 117 -14.08 1.04 -20.91
C ALA A 117 -13.00 2.08 -20.54
N VAL A 118 -11.72 1.71 -20.62
CA VAL A 118 -10.57 2.59 -20.38
C VAL A 118 -9.89 3.06 -21.66
N ASP A 119 -10.34 2.60 -22.83
CA ASP A 119 -9.82 3.09 -24.10
C ASP A 119 -10.43 4.45 -24.41
N ASP A 120 -9.58 5.47 -24.44
CA ASP A 120 -9.91 6.75 -25.04
C ASP A 120 -9.75 6.63 -26.57
N GLU A 121 -10.85 6.79 -27.32
CA GLU A 121 -10.82 6.75 -28.80
C GLU A 121 -9.96 7.86 -29.41
N SER A 122 -9.63 8.91 -28.64
CA SER A 122 -8.76 10.01 -29.06
C SER A 122 -7.26 9.74 -28.85
N LEU A 123 -6.91 8.65 -28.14
CA LEU A 123 -5.54 8.23 -27.90
C LEU A 123 -5.20 6.96 -28.68
N TRP A 124 -3.91 6.79 -29.00
CA TRP A 124 -3.45 5.57 -29.64
C TRP A 124 -3.63 4.38 -28.69
N LYS A 125 -4.24 3.30 -29.17
CA LYS A 125 -4.39 2.07 -28.37
C LYS A 125 -3.01 1.40 -28.21
N CYS A 126 -2.43 1.46 -27.02
CA CYS A 126 -1.11 0.88 -26.71
C CYS A 126 -1.12 -0.64 -26.51
N ARG A 127 -1.95 -1.37 -27.28
CA ARG A 127 -2.10 -2.83 -27.15
C ARG A 127 -2.36 -3.50 -28.49
N THR A 128 -2.00 -4.77 -28.58
CA THR A 128 -2.24 -5.61 -29.75
C THR A 128 -3.10 -6.80 -29.36
N LEU A 129 -4.17 -7.06 -30.12
CA LEU A 129 -5.01 -8.25 -29.95
C LEU A 129 -4.44 -9.38 -30.80
N LEU A 130 -3.78 -10.35 -30.16
CA LEU A 130 -3.07 -11.43 -30.85
C LEU A 130 -3.99 -12.45 -31.55
N ASN A 131 -5.28 -12.50 -31.20
CA ASN A 131 -6.23 -13.50 -31.72
C ASN A 131 -7.16 -13.01 -32.84
N ASN A 132 -6.92 -11.84 -33.43
CA ASN A 132 -7.60 -11.42 -34.66
C ASN A 132 -6.68 -11.53 -35.87
N THR A 133 -6.41 -12.77 -36.32
CA THR A 133 -6.03 -12.98 -37.72
C THR A 133 -7.27 -12.76 -38.59
N SER A 134 -7.51 -11.50 -38.99
CA SER A 134 -7.95 -11.24 -40.36
C SER A 134 -6.68 -11.10 -41.20
N PRO A 135 -6.54 -11.77 -42.36
CA PRO A 135 -5.30 -11.78 -43.16
C PRO A 135 -5.04 -10.47 -43.93
N ALA A 136 -5.49 -9.33 -43.41
CA ALA A 136 -5.25 -8.03 -43.99
C ALA A 136 -4.45 -7.18 -42.99
N MET A 137 -3.30 -6.69 -43.43
CA MET A 137 -2.35 -5.84 -42.69
C MET A 137 -1.34 -6.61 -41.84
N ALA A 138 -0.40 -7.25 -42.54
CA ALA A 138 0.96 -7.34 -42.02
C ALA A 138 1.44 -5.91 -41.71
N ALA A 139 1.50 -5.56 -40.42
CA ALA A 139 2.16 -4.34 -40.00
C ALA A 139 3.67 -4.55 -40.18
N GLU A 140 4.25 -3.88 -41.18
CA GLU A 140 5.70 -3.72 -41.25
C GLU A 140 6.15 -2.94 -40.01
N ILE A 141 6.96 -3.58 -39.19
CA ILE A 141 7.72 -2.89 -38.14
C ILE A 141 8.81 -2.09 -38.86
N VAL A 142 8.54 -0.81 -39.12
CA VAL A 142 9.58 0.14 -39.51
C VAL A 142 10.32 0.55 -38.24
N VAL A 143 11.49 -0.05 -38.03
CA VAL A 143 12.44 0.43 -37.02
C VAL A 143 13.12 1.67 -37.58
N ASP A 144 12.71 2.84 -37.11
CA ASP A 144 13.45 4.08 -37.34
C ASP A 144 14.77 4.01 -36.57
N LYS A 145 15.85 3.67 -37.29
CA LYS A 145 17.21 3.75 -36.77
C LYS A 145 17.64 5.22 -36.82
N ARG A 146 17.60 5.89 -35.67
CA ARG A 146 18.50 7.01 -35.41
C ARG A 146 19.87 6.50 -34.98
#